data_AF-A0A1D1UPH7-F1
#
_entry.id   AF-A0A1D1UPH7-F1
#
_cell.length_a   1.000
_cell.length_b   1.000
_cell.length_c   1.000
_cell.angle_alpha   90.00
_cell.angle_beta   90.00
_cell.angle_gamma   90.00
#
_symmetry.space_group_name_H-M   'P 1'
#
loop_
_entity.id
_entity.type
_entity.pdbx_description
1 polymer ?
#
loop_
_entity_poly.entity_id
_entity_poly.type
_entity_poly.pdbx_seq_one_letter_code
_entity_poly.pdbx_strand_id
1 'polypeptide(L)'
;MPELRVHQRLWDQLIVQKHFLAVVASYSESEEETARILAASTKESGAWLNALPASCLGNLLDDDSLRISVGLRLGAPICEPHTCRCSATVDIHGRQGLSCKYSASRHSGHSSHNESLRRALVSCQVQAVLEPNGVLRDDSQKRPDGMTLGPWKEGEALVWDVACVDSVCQTYREGSAQNAGYAANKAEENKRLKYQRLEGSYFFCPVGFETFGPAATSLLREIRGRMADRTGEKRSSEFLREN
;
A
#
# COMPACT_ATOMS: atom_id res chain seq x y z
N MET A 1 -7.23 5.54 -34.53
CA MET A 1 -7.89 6.02 -33.29
C MET A 1 -7.01 6.09 -32.03
N PRO A 2 -5.85 5.41 -31.88
CA PRO A 2 -4.96 5.63 -30.72
C PRO A 2 -4.37 7.05 -30.64
N GLU A 3 -4.03 7.65 -31.78
CA GLU A 3 -3.42 8.99 -31.84
C GLU A 3 -4.35 10.08 -31.27
N LEU A 4 -5.65 10.04 -31.59
CA LEU A 4 -6.63 11.00 -31.05
C LEU A 4 -6.71 10.97 -29.51
N ARG A 5 -6.55 9.81 -28.87
CA ARG A 5 -6.54 9.70 -27.40
C ARG A 5 -5.33 10.36 -26.75
N VAL A 6 -4.17 10.29 -27.41
CA VAL A 6 -2.94 10.94 -26.91
C VAL A 6 -3.11 12.45 -26.96
N HIS A 7 -3.66 12.98 -28.05
CA HIS A 7 -3.92 14.41 -28.20
C HIS A 7 -4.98 14.92 -27.21
N GLN A 8 -6.09 14.17 -27.04
CA GLN A 8 -7.11 14.50 -26.05
C GLN A 8 -6.54 14.55 -24.63
N ARG A 9 -5.74 13.54 -24.24
CA ARG A 9 -5.11 13.53 -22.92
C ARG A 9 -4.21 14.75 -22.70
N LEU A 10 -3.42 15.15 -23.69
CA LEU A 10 -2.53 16.31 -23.59
C LEU A 10 -3.32 17.61 -23.37
N TRP A 11 -4.47 17.76 -24.03
CA TRP A 11 -5.34 18.93 -23.88
C TRP A 11 -6.07 18.93 -22.52
N ASP A 12 -6.60 17.78 -22.13
CA ASP A 12 -7.37 17.65 -20.88
C ASP A 12 -6.47 17.72 -19.64
N GLN A 13 -5.21 17.27 -19.74
CA GLN A 13 -4.30 17.16 -18.59
C GLN A 13 -4.09 18.51 -17.88
N LEU A 14 -3.96 19.62 -18.62
CA LEU A 14 -3.79 20.95 -18.03
C LEU A 14 -5.04 21.39 -17.26
N ILE A 15 -6.23 21.09 -17.80
CA ILE A 15 -7.51 21.40 -17.17
C ILE A 15 -7.68 20.56 -15.90
N VAL A 16 -7.45 19.25 -16.00
CA VAL A 16 -7.50 18.33 -14.86
C VAL A 16 -6.52 18.75 -13.77
N GLN A 17 -5.29 19.12 -14.13
CA GLN A 17 -4.29 19.57 -13.16
C GLN A 17 -4.72 20.87 -12.47
N LYS A 18 -5.28 21.84 -13.21
CA LYS A 18 -5.81 23.08 -12.63
C LYS A 18 -6.95 22.79 -11.64
N HIS A 19 -7.91 21.95 -12.01
CA HIS A 19 -9.00 21.57 -11.11
C HIS A 19 -8.50 20.82 -9.88
N PHE A 20 -7.54 19.90 -10.07
CA PHE A 20 -6.92 19.18 -8.97
C PHE A 20 -6.26 20.13 -7.97
N LEU A 21 -5.45 21.09 -8.44
CA LEU A 21 -4.82 22.08 -7.58
C LEU A 21 -5.84 22.98 -6.87
N ALA A 22 -6.94 23.34 -7.55
CA ALA A 22 -8.03 24.10 -6.93
C ALA A 22 -8.73 23.30 -5.80
N VAL A 23 -8.94 22.00 -6.00
CA VAL A 23 -9.47 21.11 -4.96
C VAL A 23 -8.50 21.03 -3.79
N VAL A 24 -7.22 20.77 -4.02
CA VAL A 24 -6.20 20.73 -2.96
C VAL A 24 -6.16 22.07 -2.20
N ALA A 25 -6.19 23.20 -2.91
CA ALA A 25 -6.19 24.53 -2.30
C ALA A 25 -7.46 24.78 -1.46
N SER A 26 -8.61 24.22 -1.81
CA SER A 26 -9.84 24.36 -1.00
C SER A 26 -9.76 23.69 0.37
N TYR A 27 -8.80 22.78 0.56
CA TYR A 27 -8.55 22.07 1.83
C TYR A 27 -7.22 22.48 2.48
N SER A 28 -6.59 23.59 2.06
CA SER A 28 -5.26 23.98 2.55
C SER A 28 -5.17 24.21 4.06
N GLU A 29 -6.29 24.50 4.71
CA GLU A 29 -6.38 24.67 6.18
C GLU A 29 -6.43 23.33 6.94
N SER A 30 -6.67 22.22 6.25
CA SER A 30 -6.74 20.88 6.82
C SER A 30 -5.62 20.00 6.28
N GLU A 31 -4.61 19.77 7.10
CA GLU A 31 -3.52 18.80 6.83
C GLU A 31 -4.09 17.40 6.53
N GLU A 32 -5.14 17.02 7.25
CA GLU A 32 -5.79 15.72 7.12
C GLU A 32 -6.41 15.51 5.72
N GLU A 33 -7.20 16.49 5.27
CA GLU A 33 -7.84 16.42 3.96
C GLU A 33 -6.82 16.55 2.83
N THR A 34 -5.80 17.40 3.02
CA THR A 34 -4.70 17.53 2.06
C THR A 34 -3.93 16.22 1.91
N ALA A 35 -3.55 15.58 3.02
CA ALA A 35 -2.87 14.28 3.02
C ALA A 35 -3.71 13.19 2.34
N ARG A 36 -5.01 13.13 2.63
CA ARG A 36 -5.96 12.20 1.99
C ARG A 36 -6.01 12.40 0.48
N ILE A 37 -6.20 13.63 0.02
CA ILE A 37 -6.33 13.96 -1.41
C ILE A 37 -5.03 13.61 -2.15
N LEU A 38 -3.87 13.99 -1.60
CA LEU A 38 -2.58 13.68 -2.20
C LEU A 38 -2.34 12.17 -2.30
N ALA A 39 -2.59 11.42 -1.23
CA ALA A 39 -2.44 9.97 -1.22
C ALA A 39 -3.41 9.30 -2.23
N ALA A 40 -4.69 9.68 -2.20
CA ALA A 40 -5.73 9.15 -3.08
C ALA A 40 -5.51 9.51 -4.56
N SER A 41 -4.73 10.55 -4.86
CA SER A 41 -4.45 10.99 -6.23
C SER A 41 -3.18 10.38 -6.83
N THR A 42 -2.48 9.53 -6.08
CA THR A 42 -1.34 8.81 -6.62
C THR A 42 -1.75 7.81 -7.69
N LYS A 43 -0.86 7.57 -8.66
CA LYS A 43 -1.17 6.74 -9.85
C LYS A 43 -1.72 5.34 -9.52
N GLU A 44 -1.28 4.77 -8.41
CA GLU A 44 -1.57 3.37 -8.06
C GLU A 44 -2.67 3.24 -6.99
N SER A 45 -3.16 4.35 -6.39
CA SER A 45 -4.15 4.35 -5.30
C SER A 45 -5.51 3.72 -5.65
N GLY A 46 -5.88 3.78 -6.93
CA GLY A 46 -7.14 3.32 -7.49
C GLY A 46 -6.99 2.14 -8.43
N ALA A 47 -5.83 1.49 -8.48
CA ALA A 47 -5.62 0.38 -9.42
C ALA A 47 -6.52 -0.82 -9.11
N TRP A 48 -6.85 -1.06 -7.84
CA TRP A 48 -7.82 -2.05 -7.39
C TRP A 48 -9.24 -1.84 -7.97
N LEU A 49 -9.63 -0.62 -8.38
CA LEU A 49 -10.92 -0.37 -9.04
C LEU A 49 -11.00 -0.98 -10.45
N ASN A 50 -9.85 -1.23 -11.07
CA ASN A 50 -9.75 -1.83 -12.39
C ASN A 50 -9.37 -3.32 -12.33
N ALA A 51 -9.19 -3.85 -11.11
CA ALA A 51 -8.92 -5.26 -10.89
C ALA A 51 -10.14 -6.10 -11.23
N LEU A 52 -9.92 -7.32 -11.73
CA LEU A 52 -11.00 -8.29 -11.84
C LEU A 52 -11.33 -8.82 -10.44
N PRO A 53 -12.56 -8.62 -9.93
CA PRO A 53 -12.92 -9.07 -8.59
C PRO A 53 -13.02 -10.61 -8.57
N ALA A 54 -12.11 -11.27 -7.84
CA ALA A 54 -12.04 -12.73 -7.78
C ALA A 54 -11.74 -13.23 -6.36
N SER A 55 -12.66 -14.00 -5.79
CA SER A 55 -12.48 -14.60 -4.45
C SER A 55 -11.27 -15.52 -4.39
N CYS A 56 -10.99 -16.28 -5.45
CA CYS A 56 -9.82 -17.15 -5.54
C CYS A 56 -8.49 -16.38 -5.56
N LEU A 57 -8.51 -15.10 -5.91
CA LEU A 57 -7.34 -14.22 -5.88
C LEU A 57 -7.27 -13.38 -4.61
N GLY A 58 -8.26 -13.46 -3.71
CA GLY A 58 -8.28 -12.71 -2.46
C GLY A 58 -8.51 -11.20 -2.62
N ASN A 59 -8.91 -10.74 -3.81
CA ASN A 59 -9.16 -9.33 -4.12
C ASN A 59 -10.67 -8.99 -4.28
N LEU A 60 -11.56 -9.95 -4.02
CA LEU A 60 -13.00 -9.70 -3.99
C LEU A 60 -13.39 -9.00 -2.68
N LEU A 61 -13.71 -7.71 -2.79
CA LEU A 61 -14.29 -6.93 -1.69
C LEU A 61 -15.80 -7.14 -1.63
N ASP A 62 -16.35 -7.24 -0.43
CA ASP A 62 -17.79 -7.13 -0.20
C ASP A 62 -18.27 -5.69 -0.40
N ASP A 63 -19.59 -5.51 -0.54
CA ASP A 63 -20.22 -4.23 -0.82
C ASP A 63 -19.87 -3.15 0.21
N ASP A 64 -19.78 -3.50 1.50
CA ASP A 64 -19.45 -2.55 2.56
C ASP A 64 -17.95 -2.20 2.53
N SER A 65 -17.08 -3.19 2.36
CA SER A 65 -15.64 -2.94 2.19
C SER A 65 -15.34 -2.04 0.99
N LEU A 66 -16.03 -2.25 -0.14
CA LEU A 66 -15.94 -1.40 -1.32
C LEU A 66 -16.45 0.02 -1.02
N ARG A 67 -17.67 0.14 -0.46
CA ARG A 67 -18.30 1.43 -0.11
C ARG A 67 -17.44 2.24 0.85
N ILE A 68 -16.92 1.61 1.91
CA ILE A 68 -16.05 2.25 2.90
C ILE A 68 -14.74 2.67 2.25
N SER A 69 -14.11 1.81 1.45
CA SER A 69 -12.84 2.10 0.77
C SER A 69 -12.91 3.26 -0.21
N VAL A 70 -14.03 3.38 -0.94
CA VAL A 70 -14.32 4.52 -1.83
C VAL A 70 -14.64 5.77 -1.01
N GLY A 71 -15.52 5.65 -0.01
CA GLY A 71 -15.93 6.77 0.82
C GLY A 71 -14.76 7.42 1.56
N LEU A 72 -13.86 6.61 2.13
CA LEU A 72 -12.65 7.10 2.78
C LEU A 72 -11.73 7.85 1.81
N ARG A 73 -11.57 7.38 0.57
CA ARG A 73 -10.75 8.08 -0.45
C ARG A 73 -11.39 9.37 -0.94
N LEU A 74 -12.71 9.41 -1.07
CA LEU A 74 -13.46 10.60 -1.49
C LEU A 74 -13.62 11.63 -0.35
N GLY A 75 -13.45 11.21 0.91
CA GLY A 75 -13.79 12.04 2.06
C GLY A 75 -15.31 12.13 2.29
N ALA A 76 -16.06 11.14 1.80
CA ALA A 76 -17.51 11.11 1.95
C ALA A 76 -17.93 10.69 3.37
N PRO A 77 -19.13 11.05 3.84
CA PRO A 77 -19.71 10.48 5.05
C PRO A 77 -19.95 8.97 4.85
N ILE A 78 -19.42 8.13 5.74
CA ILE A 78 -19.55 6.66 5.66
C ILE A 78 -20.29 6.05 6.85
N CYS A 79 -20.37 6.76 7.97
CA CYS A 79 -21.07 6.35 9.17
C CYS A 79 -21.64 7.54 9.93
N GLU A 80 -22.58 7.28 10.83
CA GLU A 80 -23.01 8.27 11.83
C GLU A 80 -21.94 8.44 12.92
N PRO A 81 -21.80 9.64 13.52
CA PRO A 81 -20.90 9.85 14.64
C PRO A 81 -21.23 8.93 15.80
N HIS A 82 -20.23 8.24 16.35
CA HIS A 82 -20.43 7.28 17.43
C HIS A 82 -19.16 7.13 18.28
N THR A 83 -19.30 6.47 19.44
CA THR A 83 -18.15 6.12 20.29
C THR A 83 -17.60 4.76 19.89
N CYS A 84 -16.33 4.73 19.49
CA CYS A 84 -15.63 3.49 19.17
C CYS A 84 -15.42 2.63 20.43
N ARG A 85 -15.21 1.32 20.28
CA ARG A 85 -14.82 0.42 21.37
C ARG A 85 -13.55 0.85 22.11
N CYS A 86 -12.64 1.57 21.45
CA CYS A 86 -11.48 2.17 22.10
C CYS A 86 -11.79 3.46 22.88
N SER A 87 -13.06 3.82 23.04
CA SER A 87 -13.56 5.07 23.65
C SER A 87 -13.25 6.36 22.89
N ALA A 88 -12.69 6.25 21.67
CA ALA A 88 -12.48 7.41 20.81
C ALA A 88 -13.79 7.81 20.12
N THR A 89 -13.99 9.11 19.91
CA THR A 89 -15.09 9.64 19.10
C THR A 89 -14.78 9.40 17.63
N VAL A 90 -15.74 8.81 16.92
CA VAL A 90 -15.70 8.62 15.47
C VAL A 90 -16.58 9.67 14.84
N ASP A 91 -16.05 10.38 13.85
CA ASP A 91 -16.78 11.36 13.06
C ASP A 91 -17.55 10.70 11.90
N ILE A 92 -18.16 11.53 11.06
CA ILE A 92 -18.91 11.05 9.88
C ILE A 92 -18.02 10.34 8.86
N HIS A 93 -16.70 10.59 8.87
CA HIS A 93 -15.75 10.04 7.92
C HIS A 93 -15.21 8.67 8.34
N GLY A 94 -15.45 8.23 9.59
CA GLY A 94 -15.16 6.88 10.04
C GLY A 94 -13.67 6.50 10.05
N ARG A 95 -12.76 7.47 9.96
CA ARG A 95 -11.31 7.25 9.81
C ARG A 95 -10.67 6.61 11.05
N GLN A 96 -11.29 6.75 12.22
CA GLN A 96 -10.84 6.10 13.45
C GLN A 96 -10.64 4.58 13.29
N GLY A 97 -11.40 3.92 12.41
CA GLY A 97 -11.24 2.49 12.12
C GLY A 97 -9.84 2.12 11.60
N LEU A 98 -9.13 3.06 10.95
CA LEU A 98 -7.81 2.85 10.36
C LEU A 98 -6.70 2.79 11.42
N SER A 99 -6.88 3.55 12.51
CA SER A 99 -5.92 3.67 13.60
C SER A 99 -6.30 2.88 14.86
N CYS A 100 -7.55 2.46 14.99
CA CYS A 100 -8.06 1.76 16.17
C CYS A 100 -7.42 0.37 16.34
N LYS A 101 -6.95 0.05 17.56
CA LYS A 101 -6.39 -1.27 17.89
C LYS A 101 -7.41 -2.42 17.90
N TYR A 102 -8.71 -2.10 17.91
CA TYR A 102 -9.79 -3.09 17.89
C TYR A 102 -10.41 -3.28 16.50
N SER A 103 -9.91 -2.60 15.46
CA SER A 103 -10.42 -2.81 14.11
C SER A 103 -9.86 -4.10 13.51
N ALA A 104 -10.76 -4.95 13.02
CA ALA A 104 -10.39 -6.23 12.40
C ALA A 104 -9.61 -6.03 11.09
N SER A 105 -9.87 -4.92 10.39
CA SER A 105 -9.32 -4.62 9.06
C SER A 105 -7.79 -4.46 9.04
N ARG A 106 -7.15 -4.12 10.17
CA ARG A 106 -5.69 -3.98 10.24
C ARG A 106 -4.95 -5.30 10.03
N HIS A 107 -5.47 -6.39 10.62
CA HIS A 107 -4.84 -7.70 10.53
C HIS A 107 -5.13 -8.37 9.20
N SER A 108 -6.37 -8.30 8.70
CA SER A 108 -6.73 -8.88 7.40
C SER A 108 -5.98 -8.21 6.24
N GLY A 109 -5.84 -6.88 6.28
CA GLY A 109 -5.07 -6.14 5.29
C GLY A 109 -3.61 -6.59 5.25
N HIS A 110 -2.93 -6.62 6.40
CA HIS A 110 -1.52 -7.01 6.47
C HIS A 110 -1.25 -8.42 5.93
N SER A 111 -2.08 -9.41 6.31
CA SER A 111 -1.96 -10.78 5.81
C SER A 111 -2.21 -10.87 4.29
N SER A 112 -3.19 -10.12 3.77
CA SER A 112 -3.49 -10.10 2.34
C SER A 112 -2.34 -9.54 1.49
N HIS A 113 -1.72 -8.44 1.93
CA HIS A 113 -0.56 -7.87 1.25
C HIS A 113 0.63 -8.85 1.24
N ASN A 114 0.90 -9.50 2.38
CA ASN A 114 1.97 -10.48 2.48
C ASN A 114 1.76 -11.71 1.58
N GLU A 115 0.55 -12.28 1.57
CA GLU A 115 0.24 -13.40 0.69
C GLU A 115 0.27 -12.99 -0.80
N SER A 116 -0.15 -11.76 -1.13
CA SER A 116 -0.06 -11.24 -2.49
C SER A 116 1.38 -11.09 -2.97
N LEU A 117 2.27 -10.58 -2.11
CA LEU A 117 3.70 -10.49 -2.39
C LEU A 117 4.32 -11.88 -2.59
N ARG A 118 3.97 -12.84 -1.72
CA ARG A 118 4.40 -14.24 -1.83
C ARG A 118 3.95 -14.88 -3.14
N ARG A 119 2.67 -14.74 -3.52
CA ARG A 119 2.13 -15.28 -4.77
C ARG A 119 2.83 -14.70 -6.00
N ALA A 120 3.18 -13.42 -5.97
CA ALA A 120 3.92 -12.79 -7.05
C ALA A 120 5.37 -13.33 -7.14
N LEU A 121 6.04 -13.55 -6.01
CA LEU A 121 7.35 -14.21 -5.98
C LEU A 121 7.28 -15.64 -6.53
N VAL A 122 6.26 -16.41 -6.16
CA VAL A 122 6.03 -17.77 -6.67
C VAL A 122 5.76 -17.75 -8.18
N SER A 123 5.02 -16.76 -8.68
CA SER A 123 4.80 -16.55 -10.11
C SER A 123 6.10 -16.25 -10.87
N CYS A 124 7.08 -15.64 -10.20
CA CYS A 124 8.46 -15.49 -10.68
C CYS A 124 9.32 -16.76 -10.50
N GLN A 125 8.74 -17.90 -10.13
CA GLN A 125 9.45 -19.13 -9.75
C GLN A 125 10.47 -18.94 -8.62
N VAL A 126 10.27 -17.92 -7.78
CA VAL A 126 11.04 -17.71 -6.56
C VAL A 126 10.24 -18.28 -5.41
N GLN A 127 10.72 -19.39 -4.85
CA GLN A 127 10.06 -19.98 -3.68
C GLN A 127 10.19 -19.04 -2.47
N ALA A 128 9.08 -18.86 -1.79
CA ALA A 128 8.94 -17.89 -0.71
C ALA A 128 8.09 -18.48 0.42
N VAL A 129 8.53 -18.24 1.66
CA VAL A 129 7.85 -18.66 2.89
C VAL A 129 7.42 -17.44 3.68
N LEU A 130 6.25 -17.54 4.31
CA LEU A 130 5.77 -16.53 5.26
C LEU A 130 6.21 -16.89 6.68
N GLU A 131 6.41 -15.85 7.46
CA GLU A 131 6.83 -15.90 8.85
C GLU A 131 7.99 -16.89 9.09
N PRO A 132 9.16 -16.71 8.46
CA PRO A 132 10.30 -17.61 8.66
C PRO A 132 10.80 -17.59 10.11
N ASN A 133 11.17 -18.75 10.63
CA ASN A 133 11.75 -18.88 11.97
C ASN A 133 13.28 -18.77 11.90
N GLY A 134 13.89 -18.11 12.90
CA GLY A 134 15.35 -18.09 13.07
C GLY A 134 16.13 -17.26 12.03
N VAL A 135 15.48 -16.34 11.32
CA VAL A 135 16.15 -15.42 10.37
C VAL A 135 17.17 -14.55 11.10
N LEU A 136 16.73 -13.96 12.22
CA LEU A 136 17.62 -13.31 13.16
C LEU A 136 18.10 -14.34 14.19
N ARG A 137 19.42 -14.49 14.31
CA ARG A 137 20.07 -15.33 15.33
C ARG A 137 20.40 -14.49 16.56
N ASP A 138 19.40 -13.79 17.09
CA ASP A 138 19.51 -13.07 18.35
C ASP A 138 18.39 -13.47 19.30
N ASP A 139 18.52 -13.13 20.58
CA ASP A 139 17.49 -13.39 21.59
C ASP A 139 16.21 -12.54 21.36
N SER A 140 16.11 -11.84 20.22
CA SER A 140 14.95 -11.04 19.89
C SER A 140 13.86 -11.92 19.28
N GLN A 141 12.61 -11.78 19.75
CA GLN A 141 11.42 -12.39 19.15
C GLN A 141 11.02 -11.71 17.83
N LYS A 142 11.96 -11.11 17.10
CA LYS A 142 11.69 -10.40 15.86
C LYS A 142 11.55 -11.42 14.73
N ARG A 143 10.38 -11.43 14.10
CA ARG A 143 10.06 -12.30 12.98
C ARG A 143 9.67 -11.41 11.80
N PRO A 144 10.43 -11.43 10.68
CA PRO A 144 9.99 -10.78 9.46
C PRO A 144 8.79 -11.52 8.87
N ASP A 145 8.03 -10.86 8.01
CA ASP A 145 6.81 -11.43 7.44
C ASP A 145 7.07 -12.51 6.40
N GLY A 146 8.21 -12.45 5.72
CA GLY A 146 8.56 -13.48 4.76
C GLY A 146 9.99 -13.44 4.27
N MET A 147 10.38 -14.53 3.62
CA MET A 147 11.72 -14.73 3.08
C MET A 147 11.69 -15.64 1.85
N THR A 148 12.59 -15.40 0.89
CA THR A 148 12.82 -16.31 -0.23
C THR A 148 13.72 -17.47 0.17
N LEU A 149 13.44 -18.68 -0.34
CA LEU A 149 14.27 -19.86 -0.06
C LEU A 149 15.54 -19.92 -0.91
N GLY A 150 15.54 -19.21 -2.04
CA GLY A 150 16.69 -19.04 -2.91
C GLY A 150 17.21 -17.60 -2.94
N PRO A 151 18.35 -17.36 -3.60
CA PRO A 151 18.92 -16.03 -3.75
C PRO A 151 18.00 -15.13 -4.58
N TRP A 152 17.81 -13.91 -4.11
CA TRP A 152 17.07 -12.86 -4.80
C TRP A 152 18.00 -11.92 -5.58
N LYS A 153 19.05 -11.43 -4.90
CA LYS A 153 20.01 -10.47 -5.43
C LYS A 153 21.39 -10.72 -4.80
N GLU A 154 22.45 -10.69 -5.61
CA GLU A 154 23.84 -10.82 -5.14
C GLU A 154 24.12 -12.08 -4.29
N GLY A 155 23.37 -13.17 -4.54
CA GLY A 155 23.50 -14.41 -3.77
C GLY A 155 22.76 -14.40 -2.43
N GLU A 156 22.20 -13.27 -2.02
CA GLU A 156 21.44 -13.12 -0.78
C GLU A 156 19.96 -13.44 -1.00
N ALA A 157 19.34 -14.12 -0.02
CA ALA A 157 17.89 -14.27 0.02
C ALA A 157 17.22 -12.93 0.35
N LEU A 158 16.06 -12.69 -0.27
CA LEU A 158 15.20 -11.55 0.06
C LEU A 158 14.47 -11.85 1.38
N VAL A 159 14.52 -10.90 2.31
CA VAL A 159 13.68 -10.87 3.51
C VAL A 159 12.85 -9.61 3.45
N TRP A 160 11.54 -9.70 3.73
CA TRP A 160 10.67 -8.53 3.73
C TRP A 160 9.79 -8.49 4.97
N ASP A 161 9.28 -7.29 5.23
CA ASP A 161 8.35 -7.01 6.30
C ASP A 161 7.41 -5.89 5.81
N VAL A 162 6.11 -6.16 5.81
CA VAL A 162 5.08 -5.26 5.34
C VAL A 162 4.72 -4.28 6.45
N ALA A 163 4.38 -3.05 6.06
CA ALA A 163 3.81 -2.07 6.96
C ALA A 163 2.66 -1.36 6.25
N CYS A 164 1.43 -1.56 6.71
CA CYS A 164 0.30 -0.76 6.28
C CYS A 164 0.07 0.35 7.31
N VAL A 165 0.19 1.60 6.89
CA VAL A 165 0.09 2.78 7.76
C VAL A 165 -1.04 3.71 7.35
N ASP A 166 -1.59 4.36 8.37
CA ASP A 166 -2.59 5.40 8.22
C ASP A 166 -1.88 6.73 7.91
N SER A 167 -2.02 7.22 6.68
CA SER A 167 -1.37 8.46 6.23
C SER A 167 -1.97 9.72 6.86
N VAL A 168 -3.20 9.63 7.40
CA VAL A 168 -3.87 10.73 8.09
C VAL A 168 -3.72 10.68 9.60
N CYS A 169 -3.04 9.67 10.14
CA CYS A 169 -2.84 9.60 11.58
C CYS A 169 -1.98 10.78 12.09
N GLN A 170 -2.16 11.14 13.36
CA GLN A 170 -1.55 12.32 13.97
C GLN A 170 -0.03 12.41 13.77
N THR A 171 0.67 11.28 13.74
CA THR A 171 2.13 11.22 13.58
C THR A 171 2.60 11.51 12.16
N TYR A 172 1.80 11.19 11.15
CA TYR A 172 2.21 11.30 9.73
C TYR A 172 1.47 12.38 8.96
N ARG A 173 0.38 12.95 9.49
CA ARG A 173 -0.48 13.89 8.77
C ARG A 173 0.26 15.09 8.17
N GLU A 174 1.18 15.70 8.93
CA GLU A 174 1.90 16.90 8.50
C GLU A 174 2.81 16.60 7.30
N GLY A 175 3.61 15.53 7.40
CA GLY A 175 4.48 15.09 6.30
C GLY A 175 3.69 14.56 5.10
N SER A 176 2.58 13.87 5.34
CA SER A 176 1.72 13.32 4.28
C SER A 176 0.92 14.41 3.55
N ALA A 177 0.63 15.53 4.22
CA ALA A 177 0.03 16.72 3.60
C ALA A 177 1.00 17.43 2.65
N GLN A 178 2.30 17.21 2.79
CA GLN A 178 3.31 17.79 1.90
C GLN A 178 3.72 16.84 0.78
N ASN A 179 3.79 15.54 1.08
CA ASN A 179 4.26 14.54 0.12
C ASN A 179 3.49 13.23 0.26
N ALA A 180 2.83 12.79 -0.82
CA ALA A 180 2.22 11.48 -0.88
C ALA A 180 3.27 10.37 -0.71
N GLY A 181 2.96 9.31 0.04
CA GLY A 181 3.92 8.25 0.36
C GLY A 181 4.84 8.57 1.54
N TYR A 182 4.70 9.72 2.21
CA TYR A 182 5.52 10.06 3.37
C TYR A 182 5.40 9.03 4.50
N ALA A 183 4.18 8.60 4.83
CA ALA A 183 3.93 7.66 5.91
C ALA A 183 4.53 6.29 5.58
N ALA A 184 4.33 5.81 4.36
CA ALA A 184 4.92 4.55 3.89
C ALA A 184 6.46 4.60 3.93
N ASN A 185 7.07 5.68 3.44
CA ASN A 185 8.52 5.84 3.48
C ASN A 185 9.06 5.84 4.92
N LYS A 186 8.39 6.54 5.85
CA LYS A 186 8.76 6.51 7.27
C LYS A 186 8.59 5.14 7.90
N ALA A 187 7.54 4.41 7.53
CA ALA A 187 7.35 3.04 7.99
C ALA A 187 8.47 2.12 7.49
N GLU A 188 8.88 2.25 6.23
CA GLU A 188 10.01 1.52 5.66
C GLU A 188 11.33 1.85 6.38
N GLU A 189 11.64 3.13 6.59
CA GLU A 189 12.83 3.57 7.34
C GLU A 189 12.88 2.92 8.73
N ASN A 190 11.76 2.95 9.46
CA ASN A 190 11.65 2.32 10.78
C ASN A 190 11.88 0.81 10.74
N LYS A 191 11.39 0.12 9.70
CA LYS A 191 11.63 -1.32 9.52
C LYS A 191 13.09 -1.61 9.16
N ARG A 192 13.75 -0.78 8.33
CA ARG A 192 15.20 -0.91 8.06
C ARG A 192 16.00 -0.83 9.34
N LEU A 193 15.71 0.16 10.19
CA LEU A 193 16.34 0.29 11.51
C LEU A 193 16.05 -0.92 12.41
N LYS A 194 14.79 -1.40 12.44
CA LYS A 194 14.39 -2.58 13.23
C LYS A 194 15.19 -3.83 12.86
N TYR A 195 15.46 -4.01 11.56
CA TYR A 195 16.09 -5.21 10.97
C TYR A 195 17.50 -4.97 10.43
N GLN A 196 18.18 -3.90 10.88
CA GLN A 196 19.52 -3.54 10.40
C GLN A 196 20.54 -4.69 10.50
N ARG A 197 20.36 -5.57 11.50
CA ARG A 197 21.21 -6.76 11.70
C ARG A 197 21.13 -7.82 10.60
N LEU A 198 20.15 -7.72 9.69
CA LEU A 198 20.05 -8.59 8.53
C LEU A 198 21.04 -8.19 7.42
N GLU A 199 21.53 -6.95 7.44
CA GLU A 199 22.48 -6.45 6.45
C GLU A 199 23.75 -7.33 6.41
N GLY A 200 24.16 -7.71 5.20
CA GLY A 200 25.32 -8.56 4.94
C GLY A 200 25.08 -10.06 5.07
N SER A 201 23.89 -10.49 5.49
CA SER A 201 23.46 -11.90 5.42
C SER A 201 22.22 -12.08 4.54
N TYR A 202 21.39 -11.05 4.44
CA TYR A 202 20.15 -11.05 3.68
C TYR A 202 19.94 -9.71 2.99
N PHE A 203 19.26 -9.76 1.85
CA PHE A 203 18.74 -8.57 1.20
C PHE A 203 17.43 -8.18 1.86
N PHE A 204 17.48 -7.31 2.88
CA PHE A 204 16.28 -6.85 3.57
C PHE A 204 15.58 -5.72 2.80
N CYS A 205 14.30 -5.91 2.49
CA CYS A 205 13.47 -4.93 1.81
C CYS A 205 12.12 -4.76 2.53
N PRO A 206 11.91 -3.66 3.28
CA PRO A 206 10.60 -3.37 3.85
C PRO A 206 9.62 -2.95 2.74
N VAL A 207 8.32 -3.19 2.99
CA VAL A 207 7.27 -2.86 2.03
C VAL A 207 6.20 -2.02 2.72
N GLY A 208 6.29 -0.69 2.58
CA GLY A 208 5.30 0.24 3.12
C GLY A 208 4.06 0.37 2.21
N PHE A 209 2.88 0.44 2.80
CA PHE A 209 1.61 0.76 2.14
C PHE A 209 0.94 1.89 2.92
N GLU A 210 0.36 2.85 2.22
CA GLU A 210 -0.53 3.83 2.84
C GLU A 210 -1.98 3.42 2.65
N THR A 211 -2.83 3.79 3.61
CA THR A 211 -4.26 3.47 3.55
C THR A 211 -4.96 4.01 2.30
N PHE A 212 -4.52 5.15 1.78
CA PHE A 212 -5.10 5.82 0.60
C PHE A 212 -4.16 5.87 -0.60
N GLY A 213 -2.91 5.44 -0.44
CA GLY A 213 -1.81 5.83 -1.31
C GLY A 213 -0.82 4.69 -1.56
N PRO A 214 0.28 4.97 -2.28
CA PRO A 214 1.01 3.94 -2.99
C PRO A 214 1.83 3.05 -2.05
N ALA A 215 2.02 1.82 -2.52
CA ALA A 215 2.88 0.81 -1.94
C ALA A 215 4.38 1.03 -2.26
N ALA A 216 5.25 0.36 -1.52
CA ALA A 216 6.69 0.26 -1.74
C ALA A 216 7.01 -0.01 -3.22
N THR A 217 7.46 1.04 -3.90
CA THR A 217 7.50 1.01 -5.36
C THR A 217 8.67 0.21 -5.89
N SER A 218 9.77 0.08 -5.15
CA SER A 218 11.01 -0.51 -5.65
C SER A 218 10.94 -2.03 -5.78
N LEU A 219 10.62 -2.74 -4.70
CA LEU A 219 10.52 -4.21 -4.69
C LEU A 219 9.38 -4.69 -5.59
N LEU A 220 8.21 -4.06 -5.49
CA LEU A 220 7.07 -4.41 -6.33
C LEU A 220 7.39 -4.18 -7.81
N ARG A 221 8.07 -3.09 -8.17
CA ARG A 221 8.50 -2.86 -9.57
C ARG A 221 9.51 -3.89 -10.04
N GLU A 222 10.44 -4.32 -9.19
CA GLU A 222 11.40 -5.36 -9.53
C GLU A 222 10.72 -6.71 -9.75
N ILE A 223 9.82 -7.12 -8.86
CA ILE A 223 9.02 -8.34 -9.01
C ILE A 223 8.19 -8.27 -10.29
N ARG A 224 7.51 -7.14 -10.54
CA ARG A 224 6.75 -6.91 -11.78
C ARG A 224 7.61 -7.04 -13.04
N GLY A 225 8.82 -6.49 -13.03
CA GLY A 225 9.78 -6.65 -14.12
C GLY A 225 10.12 -8.11 -14.36
N ARG A 226 10.50 -8.84 -13.31
CA ARG A 226 10.81 -10.28 -13.39
C ARG A 226 9.60 -11.13 -13.83
N MET A 227 8.38 -10.76 -13.44
CA MET A 227 7.15 -11.42 -13.89
C MET A 227 6.94 -11.21 -15.40
N ALA A 228 7.08 -9.98 -15.87
CA ALA A 228 6.92 -9.64 -17.29
C ALA A 228 7.97 -10.33 -18.16
N ASP A 229 9.24 -10.34 -17.74
CA ASP A 229 10.33 -11.00 -18.46
C ASP A 229 10.11 -12.51 -18.57
N ARG A 230 9.54 -13.14 -17.53
CA ARG A 230 9.29 -14.59 -17.50
C ARG A 230 8.06 -15.04 -18.26
N THR A 231 6.96 -14.30 -18.13
CA THR A 231 5.68 -14.66 -18.77
C THR A 231 5.64 -14.24 -20.23
N GLY A 232 6.50 -13.30 -20.65
CA GLY A 232 6.40 -12.63 -21.95
C GLY A 232 5.20 -11.70 -22.08
N GLU A 233 4.34 -11.64 -21.05
CA GLU A 233 3.09 -10.91 -21.02
C GLU A 233 3.24 -9.68 -20.12
N LYS A 234 3.24 -8.48 -20.72
CA LYS A 234 3.43 -7.21 -19.98
C LYS A 234 2.34 -6.98 -18.92
N ARG A 235 1.14 -7.54 -19.13
CA ARG A 235 -0.01 -7.45 -18.22
C ARG A 235 0.09 -8.33 -16.98
N SER A 236 0.97 -9.33 -16.94
CA SER A 236 1.18 -10.17 -15.76
C SER A 236 1.56 -9.36 -14.50
N SER A 237 2.16 -8.19 -14.71
CA SER A 237 2.54 -7.25 -13.65
C SER A 237 1.38 -6.43 -13.06
N GLU A 238 0.21 -6.40 -13.70
CA GLU A 238 -0.93 -5.58 -13.29
C GLU A 238 -1.62 -6.14 -12.04
N PHE A 239 -1.66 -7.47 -11.86
CA PHE A 239 -2.24 -8.13 -10.67
C PHE A 239 -1.61 -7.70 -9.33
N LEU A 240 -0.37 -7.23 -9.35
CA LEU A 240 0.31 -6.68 -8.17
C LEU A 240 -0.12 -5.24 -7.82
N ARG A 241 -0.92 -4.59 -8.67
CA ARG A 241 -1.53 -3.28 -8.42
C ARG A 241 -2.90 -3.39 -7.77
N GLU A 242 -3.48 -4.58 -7.82
CA GLU A 242 -4.90 -4.81 -7.64
C GLU A 242 -5.30 -5.11 -6.19
N ASN A 243 -4.33 -5.17 -5.27
CA ASN A 243 -4.54 -5.41 -3.84
C ASN A 243 -4.25 -4.15 -3.03
#